data_AF-A0A6N3XC77-F1
#
_entry.id   AF-A0A6N3XC77-F1
#
_cell.length_a   1.000
_cell.length_b   1.000
_cell.length_c   1.000
_cell.angle_alpha   90.00
_cell.angle_beta   90.00
_cell.angle_gamma   90.00
#
_symmetry.space_group_name_H-M   'P 1'
#
loop_
_entity.id
_entity.type
_entity.pdbx_description
1 polymer ?
#
loop_
_entity_poly.entity_id
_entity_poly.type
_entity_poly.pdbx_seq_one_letter_code
_entity_poly.pdbx_strand_id
1 'polypeptide(L)'
;MALIQQSDAAPQASEGCAQPLTLLRERGQREVFCGLTSIVWLHRRMPDAFFLVVGSRTCAHLVQSAAGVMIFAEPRFGTAILGERDLAGLADANDEL
;
A
#
# COMPACT_ATOMS: atom_id res chain seq x y z
N MET A 1 -20.80 8.09 -27.03
CA MET A 1 -20.75 8.35 -25.58
C MET A 1 -19.29 8.26 -25.17
N ALA A 2 -18.69 9.41 -24.83
CA ALA A 2 -17.26 9.66 -24.93
C ALA A 2 -16.42 8.84 -23.94
N LEU A 3 -15.32 8.27 -24.46
CA LEU A 3 -14.18 7.79 -23.68
C LEU A 3 -13.49 9.01 -23.07
N ILE A 4 -13.43 9.04 -21.74
CA ILE A 4 -12.68 10.04 -20.98
C ILE A 4 -11.22 9.60 -20.99
N GLN A 5 -10.43 10.18 -21.90
CA GLN A 5 -8.97 10.09 -21.89
C GLN A 5 -8.44 10.85 -20.67
N GLN A 6 -7.90 10.15 -19.67
CA GLN A 6 -7.12 10.79 -18.60
C GLN A 6 -5.70 11.06 -19.12
N SER A 7 -5.45 12.35 -19.37
CA SER A 7 -4.13 12.92 -19.58
C SER A 7 -3.39 13.01 -18.25
N ASP A 8 -2.29 12.28 -18.10
CA ASP A 8 -1.38 12.45 -16.97
C ASP A 8 -0.11 13.17 -17.48
N ALA A 9 0.11 14.38 -16.97
CA ALA A 9 1.12 15.32 -17.45
C ALA A 9 2.51 14.94 -16.93
N ALA A 10 3.46 14.75 -17.85
CA ALA A 10 4.87 14.48 -17.51
C ALA A 10 5.57 15.74 -16.94
N PRO A 11 6.44 15.60 -15.92
CA PRO A 11 7.17 16.73 -15.35
C PRO A 11 8.25 17.20 -16.33
N GLN A 12 8.28 18.51 -16.60
CA GLN A 12 9.28 19.13 -17.48
C GLN A 12 10.59 19.31 -16.71
N ALA A 13 11.61 18.52 -17.06
CA ALA A 13 12.97 18.70 -16.55
C ALA A 13 13.79 19.55 -17.53
N SER A 14 14.39 20.61 -17.01
CA SER A 14 15.17 21.65 -17.67
C SER A 14 16.39 21.15 -18.45
N GLU A 15 16.65 21.82 -19.58
CA GLU A 15 17.69 21.56 -20.57
C GLU A 15 19.11 21.51 -20.01
N GLY A 16 19.74 20.34 -20.12
CA GLY A 16 21.17 20.14 -19.97
C GLY A 16 21.60 18.96 -20.84
N CYS A 17 22.03 19.23 -22.08
CA CYS A 17 22.63 18.31 -23.05
C CYS A 17 22.10 16.86 -23.03
N ALA A 18 20.78 16.66 -23.13
CA ALA A 18 20.16 15.35 -23.03
C ALA A 18 19.73 14.85 -24.41
N GLN A 19 20.42 13.82 -24.93
CA GLN A 19 19.78 12.93 -25.90
C GLN A 19 18.43 12.47 -25.33
N PRO A 20 17.37 12.34 -26.14
CA PRO A 20 16.07 11.89 -25.63
C PRO A 20 16.22 10.49 -25.04
N LEU A 21 16.36 10.41 -23.72
CA LEU A 21 16.36 9.18 -22.95
C LEU A 21 14.99 8.52 -23.19
N THR A 22 14.98 7.49 -24.03
CA THR A 22 13.77 6.76 -24.35
C THR A 22 13.43 5.87 -23.16
N LEU A 23 12.44 6.28 -22.36
CA LEU A 23 11.97 5.51 -21.21
C LEU A 23 11.18 4.29 -21.69
N LEU A 24 11.74 3.10 -21.51
CA LEU A 24 11.03 1.84 -21.75
C LEU A 24 10.14 1.51 -20.55
N ARG A 25 8.84 1.29 -20.82
CA ARG A 25 7.85 0.91 -19.81
C ARG A 25 7.48 -0.55 -19.98
N GLU A 26 7.98 -1.39 -19.09
CA GLU A 26 7.70 -2.84 -19.12
C GLU A 26 6.56 -3.23 -18.16
N ARG A 27 5.65 -4.06 -18.66
CA ARG A 27 4.57 -4.70 -17.89
C ARG A 27 4.79 -6.21 -17.92
N GLY A 28 4.60 -6.87 -16.78
CA GLY A 28 4.89 -8.29 -16.62
C GLY A 28 4.94 -8.69 -15.15
N GLN A 29 5.52 -9.85 -14.88
CA GLN A 29 5.77 -10.32 -13.51
C GLN A 29 6.73 -9.37 -12.80
N ARG A 30 6.42 -9.04 -11.53
CA ARG A 30 7.21 -8.13 -10.70
C ARG A 30 7.41 -8.73 -9.33
N GLU A 31 8.66 -8.92 -8.95
CA GLU A 31 9.03 -9.31 -7.59
C GLU A 31 9.30 -8.05 -6.79
N VAL A 32 8.22 -7.42 -6.32
CA VAL A 32 8.29 -6.17 -5.55
C VAL A 32 7.50 -6.31 -4.26
N PHE A 33 7.94 -5.61 -3.22
CA PHE A 33 7.13 -5.44 -2.03
C PHE A 33 5.97 -4.48 -2.30
N CYS A 34 4.83 -4.76 -1.66
CA CYS A 34 3.75 -3.79 -1.61
C CYS A 34 4.09 -2.63 -0.67
N GLY A 35 3.40 -1.51 -0.84
CA GLY A 35 3.64 -0.29 -0.07
C GLY A 35 3.46 -0.45 1.45
N LEU A 36 2.80 -1.50 1.93
CA LEU A 36 2.63 -1.78 3.36
C LEU A 36 3.97 -1.98 4.09
N THR A 37 5.01 -2.42 3.38
CA THR A 37 6.37 -2.55 3.95
C THR A 37 6.93 -1.21 4.43
N SER A 38 6.47 -0.07 3.88
CA SER A 38 6.90 1.27 4.31
C SER A 38 6.53 1.58 5.77
N ILE A 39 5.50 0.93 6.32
CA ILE A 39 5.06 1.08 7.71
C ILE A 39 6.19 0.71 8.68
N VAL A 40 7.04 -0.26 8.31
CA VAL A 40 8.19 -0.70 9.13
C VAL A 40 9.20 0.43 9.36
N TRP A 41 9.35 1.35 8.41
CA TRP A 41 10.20 2.51 8.61
C TRP A 41 9.42 3.68 9.23
N LEU A 42 8.19 3.93 8.75
CA LEU A 42 7.37 5.07 9.17
C LEU A 42 7.00 5.02 10.65
N HIS A 43 6.70 3.84 11.21
CA HIS A 43 6.35 3.72 12.63
C HIS A 43 7.50 4.14 13.56
N ARG A 44 8.76 4.07 13.09
CA ARG A 44 9.93 4.55 13.85
C ARG A 44 10.14 6.06 13.68
N ARG A 45 9.75 6.61 12.53
CA ARG A 45 9.90 8.04 12.22
C ARG A 45 8.84 8.89 12.91
N MET A 46 7.63 8.37 13.05
CA MET A 46 6.50 9.02 13.72
C MET A 46 6.00 8.13 14.87
N PRO A 47 6.63 8.22 16.06
CA PRO A 47 6.28 7.35 17.19
C PRO A 47 4.89 7.62 17.76
N ASP A 48 4.31 8.80 17.50
CA ASP A 48 2.99 9.19 17.96
C ASP A 48 1.86 8.75 17.00
N ALA A 49 2.21 8.12 15.88
CA ALA A 49 1.24 7.61 14.91
C ALA A 49 1.01 6.10 15.08
N PHE A 50 -0.24 5.66 14.91
CA PHE A 50 -0.61 4.26 14.84
C PHE A 50 -1.04 3.89 13.43
N PHE A 51 -0.52 2.78 12.91
CA PHE A 51 -0.81 2.30 11.56
C PHE A 51 -1.73 1.07 11.61
N LEU A 52 -3.04 1.27 11.40
CA LEU A 52 -4.00 0.18 11.27
C LEU A 52 -4.21 -0.21 9.80
N VAL A 53 -3.70 -1.36 9.40
CA VAL A 53 -3.91 -1.92 8.06
C VAL A 53 -5.24 -2.67 8.05
N VAL A 54 -6.15 -2.31 7.14
CA VAL A 54 -7.36 -3.12 6.89
C VAL A 54 -7.08 -4.02 5.70
N GLY A 55 -7.13 -5.33 5.89
CA GLY A 55 -6.75 -6.27 4.85
C GLY A 55 -6.94 -7.71 5.28
N SER A 56 -6.28 -8.63 4.59
CA SER A 56 -6.36 -10.05 4.93
C SER A 56 -5.15 -10.50 5.76
N ARG A 57 -5.14 -11.78 6.11
CA ARG A 57 -3.98 -12.43 6.76
C ARG A 57 -2.68 -12.26 5.95
N THR A 58 -2.74 -12.12 4.63
CA THR A 58 -1.52 -11.94 3.82
C THR A 58 -0.82 -10.63 4.13
N CYS A 59 -1.58 -9.54 4.35
CA CYS A 59 -1.04 -8.26 4.77
C CYS A 59 -0.39 -8.35 6.16
N ALA A 60 -1.06 -9.01 7.10
CA ALA A 60 -0.55 -9.21 8.45
C ALA A 60 0.79 -9.98 8.44
N HIS A 61 0.84 -11.09 7.72
CA HIS A 61 2.05 -11.90 7.58
C HIS A 61 3.19 -11.14 6.89
N LEU A 62 2.88 -10.36 5.85
CA LEU A 62 3.88 -9.55 5.14
C LEU A 62 4.51 -8.50 6.07
N VAL A 63 3.69 -7.74 6.78
CA VAL A 63 4.20 -6.68 7.68
C VAL A 63 4.96 -7.27 8.85
N GLN A 64 4.49 -8.39 9.42
CA GLN A 64 5.22 -9.12 10.46
C GLN A 64 6.57 -9.63 9.95
N SER A 65 6.60 -10.23 8.76
CA SER A 65 7.85 -10.74 8.17
C SER A 65 8.84 -9.61 7.88
N ALA A 66 8.34 -8.44 7.44
CA ALA A 66 9.16 -7.26 7.18
C ALA A 66 9.65 -6.56 8.45
N ALA A 67 8.85 -6.53 9.52
CA ALA A 67 9.23 -5.95 10.81
C ALA A 67 10.22 -6.85 11.59
N GLY A 68 10.19 -8.16 11.36
CA GLY A 68 11.10 -9.13 11.98
C GLY A 68 11.05 -9.05 13.51
N VAL A 69 12.22 -8.89 14.13
CA VAL A 69 12.36 -8.81 15.60
C VAL A 69 11.67 -7.61 16.24
N MET A 70 11.31 -6.58 15.45
CA MET A 70 10.68 -5.36 15.96
C MET A 70 9.23 -5.57 16.40
N ILE A 71 8.62 -6.73 16.09
CA ILE A 71 7.26 -7.03 16.55
C ILE A 71 7.16 -7.22 18.07
N PHE A 72 8.28 -7.46 18.76
CA PHE A 72 8.31 -7.64 20.21
C PHE A 72 8.51 -6.33 21.00
N ALA A 73 8.65 -5.20 20.30
CA ALA A 73 8.94 -3.89 20.90
C ALA A 73 7.70 -2.97 20.91
N GLU A 74 6.56 -3.46 21.40
CA GLU A 74 5.27 -2.75 21.41
C GLU A 74 4.92 -2.14 20.04
N PRO A 75 4.64 -2.98 19.03
CA PRO A 75 4.50 -2.53 17.65
C PRO A 75 3.31 -1.58 17.51
N ARG A 76 3.58 -0.36 17.03
CA ARG A 76 2.59 0.70 16.79
C ARG A 76 1.89 0.55 15.44
N PHE A 77 1.68 -0.69 15.03
CA PHE A 77 0.95 -1.05 13.84
C PHE A 77 0.17 -2.33 14.08
N GLY A 78 -0.97 -2.46 13.41
CA GLY A 78 -1.84 -3.63 13.50
C GLY A 78 -2.49 -3.95 12.17
N THR A 79 -3.05 -5.14 12.03
CA THR A 79 -3.87 -5.50 10.87
C THR A 79 -5.26 -5.92 11.33
N ALA A 80 -6.29 -5.18 10.92
CA ALA A 80 -7.67 -5.60 10.99
C ALA A 80 -7.91 -6.62 9.88
N ILE A 81 -7.98 -7.90 10.26
CA ILE A 81 -8.17 -9.02 9.33
C ILE A 81 -9.64 -9.12 8.96
N LEU A 82 -9.93 -8.91 7.68
CA LEU A 82 -11.27 -9.09 7.10
C LEU A 82 -11.66 -10.56 7.10
N GLY A 83 -12.85 -10.85 7.61
CA GLY A 83 -13.51 -12.15 7.57
C GLY A 83 -14.51 -12.27 6.42
N GLU A 84 -15.11 -13.45 6.27
CA GLU A 84 -16.11 -13.72 5.23
C GLU A 84 -17.34 -12.81 5.33
N ARG A 85 -17.74 -12.45 6.57
CA ARG A 85 -18.84 -11.51 6.81
C ARG A 85 -18.56 -10.11 6.28
N ASP A 86 -17.31 -9.65 6.34
CA ASP A 86 -16.89 -8.34 5.86
C ASP A 86 -16.84 -8.29 4.33
N LEU A 87 -16.50 -9.42 3.69
CA LEU A 87 -16.46 -9.54 2.23
C LEU A 87 -17.86 -9.65 1.62
N ALA A 88 -18.82 -10.22 2.35
CA ALA A 88 -20.19 -10.41 1.90
C ALA A 88 -21.08 -9.17 2.07
N GLY A 89 -20.56 -8.05 2.62
CA GLY A 89 -21.36 -6.86 2.93
C GLY A 89 -22.43 -7.09 4.01
N LEU A 90 -22.42 -8.28 4.65
CA LEU A 90 -23.32 -8.66 5.75
C LEU A 90 -22.95 -7.98 7.09
N ALA A 91 -21.92 -7.15 7.10
CA ALA A 91 -21.63 -6.24 8.20
C ALA A 91 -22.60 -5.04 8.21
N ASP A 92 -22.88 -4.44 7.04
CA ASP A 92 -23.77 -3.26 6.92
C ASP A 92 -25.27 -3.61 6.79
N ALA A 93 -25.61 -4.85 6.37
CA ALA A 93 -27.01 -5.21 6.10
C ALA A 93 -27.84 -5.57 7.35
N ASN A 94 -27.23 -5.73 8.52
CA ASN A 94 -27.90 -6.23 9.73
C ASN A 94 -27.97 -5.21 10.90
N ASP A 95 -27.38 -4.02 10.76
CA ASP A 95 -27.44 -2.96 11.78
C ASP A 95 -28.53 -1.89 11.47
N GLU A 96 -29.34 -2.09 10.42
CA GLU A 96 -30.47 -1.22 10.00
C GLU A 96 -31.84 -1.95 10.08
N LEU A 97 -32.10 -2.70 11.15
CA LEU A 97 -33.42 -3.30 11.49
C LEU A 97 -33.75 -3.08 12.97
#